data_AF-A0A2N5GRB4-F1
#
_entry.id   AF-A0A2N5GRB4-F1
#
_cell.length_a   1.000
_cell.length_b   1.000
_cell.length_c   1.000
_cell.angle_alpha   90.00
_cell.angle_beta   90.00
_cell.angle_gamma   90.00
#
_symmetry.space_group_name_H-M   'P 1'
#
loop_
_entity.id
_entity.type
_entity.pdbx_description
1 polymer ?
#
loop_
_entity_poly.entity_id
_entity_poly.type
_entity_poly.pdbx_seq_one_letter_code
_entity_poly.pdbx_strand_id
1 'polypeptide(L)'
;MSMNEYGFTYPLTLGIFLLLSLMLTLNAEHFLAEQRLLKETESILEQEYYLMSAVKKVENSLQSDMPIEPAGTYFFRDGQVAYKIEPLAGSVLQVTFILTMKSGIETTSYGYYDSSLKKMTKWIEKN
;
A
#
# COMPACT_ATOMS: atom_id res chain seq x y z
N MET A 1 -10.98 22.59 66.29
CA MET A 1 -9.96 22.37 65.25
C MET A 1 -10.68 22.52 63.92
N SER A 2 -10.80 23.75 63.41
CA SER A 2 -11.58 24.01 62.19
C SER A 2 -10.77 23.55 60.99
N MET A 3 -11.19 22.46 60.36
CA MET A 3 -10.65 22.05 59.07
C MET A 3 -11.07 23.10 58.03
N ASN A 4 -10.12 23.64 57.28
CA ASN A 4 -10.37 24.65 56.25
C ASN A 4 -11.00 23.99 55.01
N GLU A 5 -12.34 23.92 54.95
CA GLU A 5 -13.09 23.23 53.89
C GLU A 5 -13.14 23.98 52.55
N TYR A 6 -12.63 25.21 52.49
CA TYR A 6 -12.66 26.06 51.28
C TYR A 6 -11.46 25.84 50.32
N GLY A 7 -10.49 25.00 50.69
CA GLY A 7 -9.25 24.79 49.92
C GLY A 7 -9.21 23.54 49.04
N PHE A 8 -10.08 22.55 49.27
CA PHE A 8 -10.00 21.22 48.62
C PHE A 8 -10.62 21.18 47.21
N THR A 9 -11.55 22.09 46.90
CA THR A 9 -12.20 22.17 45.59
C THR A 9 -11.21 22.56 44.48
N TYR A 10 -10.18 23.36 44.78
CA TYR A 10 -9.21 23.81 43.78
C TYR A 10 -8.30 22.67 43.27
N PRO A 11 -7.62 21.89 44.13
CA PRO A 11 -6.88 20.71 43.68
C PRO A 11 -7.77 19.67 42.97
N LEU A 12 -9.02 19.49 43.43
CA LEU A 12 -9.95 18.53 42.84
C LEU A 12 -10.36 18.96 41.42
N THR A 13 -10.78 20.22 41.25
CA THR A 13 -11.16 20.76 39.93
C THR A 13 -9.97 20.82 38.99
N LEU A 14 -8.78 21.16 39.49
CA LEU A 14 -7.55 21.11 38.70
C LEU A 14 -7.20 19.67 38.28
N GLY A 15 -7.38 18.68 39.16
CA GLY A 15 -7.21 17.27 38.82
C GLY A 15 -8.18 16.78 37.74
N ILE A 16 -9.45 17.16 37.85
CA ILE A 16 -10.47 16.87 36.83
C ILE A 16 -10.13 17.57 35.51
N PHE A 17 -9.72 18.84 35.57
CA PHE A 17 -9.32 19.59 34.39
C PHE A 17 -8.10 18.99 33.69
N LEU A 18 -7.09 18.56 34.46
CA LEU A 18 -5.93 17.87 33.92
C LEU A 18 -6.30 16.51 33.29
N LEU A 19 -7.19 15.73 33.93
CA LEU A 19 -7.68 14.48 33.36
C LEU A 19 -8.43 14.71 32.05
N LEU A 20 -9.30 15.71 32.00
CA LEU A 20 -10.02 16.09 30.78
C LEU A 20 -9.05 16.57 29.69
N SER A 21 -8.06 17.39 30.05
CA SER A 21 -7.03 17.84 29.12
C SER A 21 -6.21 16.68 28.58
N LEU A 22 -5.83 15.72 29.42
CA LEU A 22 -5.09 14.53 28.99
C LEU A 22 -5.92 13.66 28.05
N MET A 23 -7.19 13.41 28.41
CA MET A 23 -8.10 12.67 27.53
C MET A 23 -8.27 13.37 26.18
N LEU A 24 -8.39 14.71 26.18
CA LEU A 24 -8.52 15.47 24.94
C LEU A 24 -7.26 15.36 24.08
N THR A 25 -6.08 15.47 24.68
CA THR A 25 -4.79 15.31 23.97
C THR A 25 -4.66 13.91 23.36
N LEU A 26 -4.96 12.86 24.13
CA LEU A 26 -4.90 11.48 23.63
C LEU A 26 -5.84 11.26 22.44
N ASN A 27 -7.08 11.74 22.53
CA ASN A 27 -8.03 11.62 21.42
C ASN A 27 -7.58 12.42 20.19
N ALA A 28 -6.99 13.61 20.38
CA ALA A 28 -6.45 14.40 19.27
C ALA A 28 -5.27 13.69 18.59
N GLU A 29 -4.35 13.10 19.36
CA GLU A 29 -3.24 12.32 18.82
C GLU A 29 -3.73 11.08 18.07
N HIS A 30 -4.69 10.34 18.64
CA HIS A 30 -5.30 9.18 17.99
C HIS A 30 -5.95 9.56 16.65
N PHE A 31 -6.74 10.63 16.62
CA PHE A 31 -7.39 11.10 15.40
C PHE A 31 -6.39 11.49 14.31
N LEU A 32 -5.30 12.17 14.68
CA LEU A 32 -4.24 12.52 13.72
C LEU A 32 -3.49 11.29 13.20
N ALA A 33 -3.25 10.30 14.05
CA ALA A 33 -2.63 9.05 13.66
C ALA A 33 -3.50 8.26 12.68
N GLU A 34 -4.80 8.15 12.95
CA GLU A 34 -5.76 7.49 12.05
C GLU A 34 -5.79 8.14 10.68
N GLN A 35 -5.81 9.47 10.60
CA GLN A 35 -5.78 10.15 9.30
C GLN A 35 -4.51 9.88 8.50
N ARG A 36 -3.35 9.79 9.15
CA ARG A 36 -2.09 9.46 8.47
C ARG A 36 -2.13 8.02 7.97
N LEU A 37 -2.54 7.09 8.83
CA LEU A 37 -2.65 5.68 8.50
C LEU A 37 -3.62 5.44 7.33
N LEU A 38 -4.76 6.13 7.31
CA LEU A 38 -5.73 6.04 6.21
C LEU A 38 -5.10 6.44 4.87
N LYS A 39 -4.34 7.54 4.83
CA LYS A 39 -3.66 8.00 3.61
C LYS A 39 -2.58 7.03 3.16
N GLU A 40 -1.80 6.49 4.10
CA GLU A 40 -0.77 5.49 3.82
C GLU A 40 -1.41 4.20 3.28
N THR A 41 -2.51 3.75 3.89
CA THR A 41 -3.24 2.55 3.47
C THR A 41 -3.85 2.73 2.07
N GLU A 42 -4.43 3.90 1.78
CA GLU A 42 -4.95 4.22 0.45
C GLU A 42 -3.85 4.15 -0.62
N SER A 43 -2.68 4.72 -0.32
CA SER A 43 -1.52 4.67 -1.23
C SER A 43 -1.02 3.24 -1.45
N ILE A 44 -0.98 2.40 -0.41
CA ILE A 44 -0.56 0.99 -0.54
C ILE A 44 -1.57 0.22 -1.39
N LEU A 45 -2.86 0.38 -1.11
CA LEU A 45 -3.93 -0.30 -1.86
C LEU A 45 -3.93 0.09 -3.34
N GLU A 46 -3.65 1.35 -3.66
CA GLU A 46 -3.53 1.82 -5.03
C GLU A 46 -2.36 1.15 -5.76
N GLN A 47 -1.19 1.05 -5.10
CA GLN A 47 -0.02 0.37 -5.66
C GLN A 47 -0.31 -1.11 -5.94
N GLU A 48 -0.88 -1.83 -4.96
CA GLU A 48 -1.27 -3.24 -5.11
C GLU A 48 -2.27 -3.41 -6.27
N TYR A 49 -3.25 -2.51 -6.38
CA TYR A 49 -4.25 -2.56 -7.43
C TYR A 49 -3.64 -2.37 -8.83
N TYR A 50 -2.75 -1.39 -9.00
CA TYR A 50 -2.07 -1.15 -10.28
C TYR A 50 -1.22 -2.35 -10.70
N LEU A 51 -0.49 -2.94 -9.75
CA LEU A 51 0.35 -4.10 -10.04
C LEU A 51 -0.49 -5.34 -10.37
N MET A 52 -1.53 -5.61 -9.59
CA MET A 52 -2.45 -6.73 -9.84
C MET A 52 -3.16 -6.58 -11.20
N SER A 53 -3.56 -5.36 -11.54
CA SER A 53 -4.18 -5.05 -12.83
C SER A 53 -3.21 -5.29 -13.99
N ALA A 54 -1.95 -4.83 -13.86
CA ALA A 54 -0.92 -5.06 -14.87
C ALA A 54 -0.61 -6.56 -15.04
N VAL A 55 -0.49 -7.31 -13.95
CA VAL A 55 -0.28 -8.76 -13.99
C VAL A 55 -1.41 -9.48 -14.72
N LYS A 56 -2.67 -9.18 -14.39
CA LYS A 56 -3.82 -9.77 -15.07
C LYS A 56 -3.87 -9.41 -16.55
N LYS A 57 -3.51 -8.18 -16.92
CA LYS A 57 -3.42 -7.77 -18.33
C LYS A 57 -2.36 -8.57 -19.08
N VAL A 58 -1.15 -8.68 -18.53
CA VAL A 58 -0.07 -9.47 -19.15
C VAL A 58 -0.44 -10.95 -19.22
N GLU A 59 -1.04 -11.51 -18.17
CA GLU A 59 -1.52 -12.90 -18.15
C GLU A 59 -2.57 -13.14 -19.24
N ASN A 60 -3.59 -12.30 -19.35
CA ASN A 60 -4.61 -12.42 -20.40
C ASN A 60 -4.00 -12.29 -21.81
N SER A 61 -3.05 -11.39 -22.00
CA SER A 61 -2.35 -11.24 -23.28
C SER A 61 -1.47 -12.45 -23.61
N LEU A 62 -0.78 -13.04 -22.63
CA LEU A 62 -0.01 -14.27 -22.80
C LEU A 62 -0.88 -15.52 -23.01
N GLN A 63 -2.12 -15.49 -22.53
CA GLN A 63 -3.11 -16.53 -22.80
C GLN A 63 -3.74 -16.41 -24.20
N SER A 64 -3.81 -15.18 -24.73
CA SER A 64 -4.33 -14.92 -26.07
C SER A 64 -3.30 -15.31 -27.13
N ASP A 65 -3.73 -15.90 -28.25
CA ASP A 65 -2.85 -16.24 -29.38
C ASP A 65 -2.34 -15.01 -30.16
N MET A 66 -2.52 -13.80 -29.62
CA MET A 66 -1.99 -12.57 -30.22
C MET A 66 -0.53 -12.36 -29.83
N PRO A 67 0.32 -11.88 -30.75
CA PRO A 67 1.70 -11.55 -30.44
C PRO A 67 1.75 -10.43 -29.40
N ILE A 68 2.28 -10.73 -28.22
CA ILE A 68 2.55 -9.75 -27.17
C ILE A 68 3.95 -9.17 -27.36
N GLU A 69 4.10 -7.87 -27.15
CA GLU A 69 5.43 -7.27 -27.10
C GLU A 69 6.19 -7.75 -25.86
N PRO A 70 7.50 -8.03 -25.98
CA PRO A 70 8.31 -8.51 -24.85
C PRO A 70 8.51 -7.44 -23.77
N ALA A 71 8.18 -6.19 -24.03
CA ALA A 71 8.15 -5.13 -23.04
C ALA A 71 7.09 -4.10 -23.39
N GLY A 72 6.57 -3.41 -22.39
CA GLY A 72 5.60 -2.35 -22.59
C GLY A 72 5.31 -1.57 -21.31
N THR A 73 4.37 -0.64 -21.37
CA THR A 73 4.00 0.18 -20.21
C THR A 73 2.49 0.37 -20.17
N TYR A 74 1.91 0.13 -19.00
CA TYR A 74 0.52 0.44 -18.69
C TYR A 74 0.45 1.74 -17.90
N PHE A 75 -0.31 2.70 -18.42
CA PHE A 75 -0.56 3.96 -17.75
C PHE A 75 -1.80 3.85 -16.87
N PHE A 76 -1.68 4.32 -15.64
CA PHE A 76 -2.77 4.48 -14.69
C PHE A 76 -2.91 5.96 -14.35
N ARG A 77 -3.92 6.29 -13.53
CA ARG A 77 -4.23 7.69 -13.20
C ARG A 77 -3.07 8.37 -12.47
N ASP A 78 -2.50 7.68 -11.48
CA ASP A 78 -1.50 8.23 -10.56
C ASP A 78 -0.16 7.46 -10.56
N GLY A 79 0.08 6.67 -11.61
CA GLY A 79 1.33 5.96 -11.83
C GLY A 79 1.37 5.22 -13.16
N GLN A 80 2.47 4.52 -13.40
CA GLN A 80 2.64 3.66 -14.56
C GLN A 80 3.31 2.35 -14.16
N VAL A 81 2.97 1.26 -14.84
CA VAL A 81 3.62 -0.04 -14.66
C VAL A 81 4.29 -0.44 -15.96
N ALA A 82 5.61 -0.42 -15.99
CA ALA A 82 6.38 -1.02 -17.06
C ALA A 82 6.50 -2.53 -16.83
N TYR A 83 6.43 -3.31 -17.89
CA TYR A 83 6.64 -4.75 -17.82
C TYR A 83 7.71 -5.19 -18.83
N LYS A 84 8.44 -6.26 -18.49
CA LYS A 84 9.42 -6.91 -19.36
C LYS A 84 9.32 -8.41 -19.20
N ILE A 85 9.20 -9.12 -20.31
CA ILE A 85 9.07 -10.57 -20.38
C ILE A 85 10.39 -11.14 -20.88
N GLU A 86 10.98 -12.03 -20.11
CA GLU A 86 12.22 -12.71 -20.43
C GLU A 86 12.03 -14.23 -20.31
N PRO A 87 12.48 -15.02 -21.30
CA PRO A 87 12.46 -16.47 -21.18
C PRO A 87 13.48 -16.90 -20.13
N LEU A 88 13.05 -17.68 -19.13
CA LEU A 88 13.94 -18.18 -18.09
C LEU A 88 14.46 -19.59 -18.42
N ALA A 89 13.55 -20.57 -18.51
CA ALA A 89 13.83 -21.95 -18.91
C ALA A 89 12.55 -22.73 -19.23
N GLY A 90 12.57 -23.57 -20.26
CA GLY A 90 11.45 -24.45 -20.61
C GLY A 90 10.17 -23.69 -20.98
N SER A 91 9.04 -24.02 -20.34
CA SER A 91 7.75 -23.34 -20.53
C SER A 91 7.56 -22.09 -19.65
N VAL A 92 8.58 -21.68 -18.89
CA VAL A 92 8.47 -20.60 -17.90
C VAL A 92 9.04 -19.28 -18.43
N LEU A 93 8.21 -18.25 -18.39
CA LEU A 93 8.56 -16.86 -18.69
C LEU A 93 8.63 -16.07 -17.38
N GLN A 94 9.71 -15.31 -17.19
CA GLN A 94 9.80 -14.34 -16.11
C GLN A 94 9.25 -13.01 -16.62
N VAL A 95 8.35 -12.40 -15.86
CA VAL A 95 7.81 -11.08 -16.12
C VAL A 95 8.24 -10.14 -15.01
N THR A 96 9.04 -9.14 -15.33
CA THR A 96 9.43 -8.09 -14.38
C THR A 96 8.47 -6.93 -14.53
N PHE A 97 7.89 -6.47 -13.41
CA PHE A 97 7.02 -5.31 -13.33
C PHE A 97 7.73 -4.21 -12.56
N ILE A 98 7.73 -3.00 -13.11
CA ILE A 98 8.30 -1.81 -12.48
C ILE A 98 7.17 -0.80 -12.37
N LEU A 99 6.66 -0.60 -11.15
CA LEU A 99 5.66 0.40 -10.84
C LEU A 99 6.38 1.71 -10.48
N THR A 100 6.03 2.79 -11.18
CA THR A 100 6.47 4.16 -10.84
C THR A 100 5.24 4.98 -10.48
N MET A 101 5.12 5.36 -9.21
CA MET A 101 4.06 6.24 -8.73
C MET A 101 4.41 7.71 -8.99
N LYS A 102 3.41 8.60 -9.09
CA LYS A 102 3.64 10.05 -9.21
C LYS A 102 4.46 10.65 -8.07
N SER A 103 4.46 10.01 -6.89
CA SER A 103 5.31 10.39 -5.75
C SER A 103 6.80 10.15 -5.99
N GLY A 104 7.17 9.46 -7.08
CA GLY A 104 8.55 9.06 -7.40
C GLY A 104 8.97 7.74 -6.74
N ILE A 105 8.09 7.08 -6.00
CA ILE A 105 8.34 5.74 -5.45
C ILE A 105 8.32 4.74 -6.59
N GLU A 106 9.40 3.97 -6.70
CA GLU A 106 9.53 2.86 -7.64
C GLU A 106 9.52 1.53 -6.90
N THR A 107 8.69 0.60 -7.37
CA THR A 107 8.58 -0.76 -6.83
C THR A 107 8.80 -1.76 -7.94
N THR A 108 9.73 -2.70 -7.73
CA THR A 108 10.01 -3.77 -8.70
C THR A 108 9.50 -5.11 -8.19
N SER A 109 8.73 -5.79 -9.03
CA SER A 109 8.10 -7.07 -8.71
C SER A 109 8.35 -8.08 -9.82
N TYR A 110 8.44 -9.35 -9.45
CA TYR A 110 8.70 -10.44 -10.39
C TYR A 110 7.54 -11.43 -10.40
N GLY A 111 7.01 -11.68 -11.60
CA GLY A 111 6.02 -12.70 -11.91
C GLY A 111 6.65 -13.86 -12.70
N TYR A 112 6.18 -15.08 -12.49
CA TYR A 112 6.55 -16.23 -13.32
C TYR A 112 5.30 -16.81 -13.97
N TYR A 113 5.28 -16.79 -15.30
CA TYR A 113 4.20 -17.36 -16.11
C TYR A 113 4.61 -18.74 -16.62
N ASP A 114 3.80 -19.76 -16.34
CA ASP A 114 3.98 -21.09 -16.89
C ASP A 114 3.07 -21.26 -18.11
N SER A 115 3.67 -21.41 -19.29
CA SER A 115 2.98 -21.58 -20.56
C SER A 115 2.23 -22.92 -20.66
N SER A 116 2.63 -23.93 -19.86
CA SER A 116 1.94 -25.23 -19.80
C SER A 116 0.63 -25.14 -19.03
N LEU A 117 0.64 -24.39 -17.92
CA LEU A 117 -0.54 -24.16 -17.07
C LEU A 117 -1.34 -22.92 -17.48
N LYS A 118 -0.83 -22.13 -18.42
CA LYS A 118 -1.37 -20.84 -18.88
C LYS A 118 -1.68 -19.89 -17.72
N LYS A 119 -0.84 -19.88 -16.69
CA LYS A 119 -1.11 -19.14 -15.44
C LYS A 119 0.15 -18.49 -14.87
N MET A 120 -0.04 -17.34 -14.23
CA MET A 120 0.97 -16.70 -13.38
C MET A 120 1.03 -17.39 -12.00
N THR A 121 2.18 -17.96 -11.64
CA THR A 121 2.28 -18.89 -10.48
C THR A 121 2.98 -18.29 -9.27
N LYS A 122 3.88 -17.33 -9.45
CA LYS A 122 4.67 -16.78 -8.35
C LYS A 122 4.91 -15.29 -8.53
N TRP A 123 4.51 -14.52 -7.53
CA TRP A 123 4.76 -13.09 -7.40
C TRP A 123 5.74 -12.90 -6.24
N ILE A 124 6.85 -12.20 -6.49
CA ILE A 124 7.80 -11.80 -5.44
C ILE A 124 7.97 -10.29 -5.53
N GLU A 125 7.59 -9.59 -4.48
CA GLU A 125 7.90 -8.18 -4.29
C GLU A 125 9.31 -8.08 -3.72
N LYS A 126 10.17 -7.28 -4.37
CA LYS A 126 11.47 -6.97 -3.80
C LYS A 126 11.32 -5.67 -3.01
N ASN A 127 11.32 -5.80 -1.69
CA ASN A 127 11.39 -4.70 -0.73
C ASN A 127 12.84 -4.21 -0.61
#